data_AF-A0A8T5BB96-F1
#
_entry.id   AF-A0A8T5BB96-F1
#
_cell.length_a   1.000
_cell.length_b   1.000
_cell.length_c   1.000
_cell.angle_alpha   90.00
_cell.angle_beta   90.00
_cell.angle_gamma   90.00
#
_symmetry.space_group_name_H-M   'P 1'
#
loop_
_entity.id
_entity.type
_entity.pdbx_description
1 polymer ?
#
loop_
_entity_poly.entity_id
_entity_poly.type
_entity_poly.pdbx_seq_one_letter_code
_entity_poly.pdbx_strand_id
1 'polypeptide(L)'
;LHVKELEPYVVSGCSKCQDFSAELSDISVGAVGSQRGWTTVLVRSEIGEEIFNSAADDGVIESTPLSEVKPGLEMVVKLSQIKKRREAPYIRRGTA
;
A
#
# COMPACT_ATOMS: atom_id res chain seq x y z
N LEU A 1 -3.79 18.21 -14.07
CA LEU A 1 -2.83 17.17 -14.47
C LEU A 1 -3.36 15.83 -14.01
N HIS A 2 -3.70 14.97 -14.96
CA HIS A 2 -4.16 13.62 -14.66
C HIS A 2 -2.93 12.71 -14.52
N VAL A 3 -2.91 11.76 -13.57
CA VAL A 3 -1.70 10.94 -13.27
C VAL A 3 -1.13 10.25 -14.51
N LYS A 4 -1.99 9.86 -15.45
CA LYS A 4 -1.62 9.24 -16.72
C LYS A 4 -0.71 10.11 -17.61
N GLU A 5 -0.84 11.43 -17.52
CA GLU A 5 -0.02 12.38 -18.28
C GLU A 5 1.44 12.40 -17.78
N LEU A 6 1.71 11.83 -16.60
CA LEU A 6 3.05 11.76 -16.01
C LEU A 6 3.83 10.51 -16.45
N GLU A 7 3.21 9.57 -17.18
CA GLU A 7 3.85 8.33 -17.65
C GLU A 7 5.22 8.54 -18.33
N PRO A 8 5.42 9.54 -19.21
CA PRO A 8 6.71 9.78 -19.87
C PRO A 8 7.86 10.15 -18.92
N TYR A 9 7.55 10.60 -17.69
CA TYR A 9 8.53 11.07 -16.70
C TYR A 9 8.86 10.02 -15.65
N VAL A 10 8.25 8.84 -15.71
CA VAL A 10 8.49 7.76 -14.74
C VAL A 10 9.86 7.12 -15.00
N VAL A 11 10.65 6.96 -13.93
CA VAL A 11 11.94 6.27 -14.00
C VAL A 11 11.75 4.83 -14.48
N SER A 12 12.55 4.41 -15.46
CA SER A 12 12.42 3.11 -16.13
C SER A 12 12.37 1.92 -15.16
N GLY A 13 13.15 1.95 -14.08
CA GLY A 13 13.15 0.92 -13.03
C GLY A 13 11.79 0.70 -12.36
N CYS A 14 10.97 1.75 -12.22
CA CYS A 14 9.64 1.64 -11.61
C CYS A 14 8.70 0.75 -12.41
N SER A 15 8.92 0.59 -13.73
CA SER A 15 8.10 -0.27 -14.59
C SER A 15 8.25 -1.77 -14.27
N LYS A 16 9.31 -2.15 -13.55
CA LYS A 16 9.60 -3.54 -13.15
C LYS A 16 9.24 -3.84 -11.68
N CYS A 17 9.08 -2.81 -10.85
CA CYS A 17 8.68 -2.94 -9.44
C CYS A 17 7.28 -3.53 -9.32
N GLN A 18 7.14 -4.63 -8.57
CA GLN A 18 5.88 -5.33 -8.32
C GLN A 18 5.25 -5.04 -6.94
N ASP A 19 5.94 -4.33 -6.06
CA ASP A 19 5.45 -4.00 -4.71
C ASP A 19 4.69 -2.67 -4.71
N PHE A 20 3.39 -2.70 -4.40
CA PHE A 20 2.53 -1.51 -4.35
C PHE A 20 2.40 -0.93 -2.95
N SER A 21 2.32 -1.78 -1.93
CA SER A 21 1.89 -1.42 -0.58
C SER A 21 2.98 -1.66 0.45
N ALA A 22 4.25 -1.61 0.05
CA ALA A 22 5.41 -1.85 0.89
C ALA A 22 5.25 -3.14 1.70
N GLU A 23 5.14 -4.28 1.01
CA GLU A 23 4.73 -5.55 1.62
C GLU A 23 5.71 -6.07 2.69
N LEU A 24 6.94 -5.53 2.75
CA LEU A 24 7.99 -5.89 3.70
C LEU A 24 8.17 -4.92 4.87
N SER A 25 7.36 -3.85 4.98
CA SER A 25 7.43 -2.92 6.12
C SER A 25 6.61 -3.41 7.32
N ASP A 26 7.01 -3.03 8.53
CA ASP A 26 6.18 -3.21 9.73
C ASP A 26 4.83 -2.47 9.64
N ILE A 27 4.87 -1.22 9.16
CA ILE A 27 3.71 -0.35 8.93
C ILE A 27 3.83 0.30 7.55
N SER A 28 2.81 0.15 6.71
CA SER A 28 2.71 0.83 5.41
C SER A 28 1.61 1.89 5.46
N VAL A 29 1.89 3.09 4.93
CA VAL A 29 0.92 4.21 4.88
C VAL A 29 0.69 4.69 3.44
N GLY A 30 -0.55 4.98 3.07
CA GLY A 30 -0.87 5.49 1.73
C GLY A 30 -2.30 6.02 1.60
N ALA A 31 -2.57 6.82 0.56
CA ALA A 31 -3.88 7.46 0.39
C ALA A 31 -4.99 6.54 -0.14
N VAL A 32 -4.64 5.53 -0.95
CA VAL A 32 -5.63 4.68 -1.62
C VAL A 32 -6.39 3.83 -0.61
N GLY A 33 -7.72 3.79 -0.74
CA GLY A 33 -8.60 3.01 0.15
C GLY A 33 -9.32 3.88 1.18
N SER A 34 -8.69 4.99 1.56
CA SER A 34 -9.23 5.96 2.51
C SER A 34 -9.88 7.16 1.83
N GLN A 35 -10.71 7.88 2.60
CA GLN A 35 -11.31 9.14 2.17
C GLN A 35 -10.29 10.27 2.21
N ARG A 36 -10.60 11.41 1.60
CA ARG A 36 -9.73 12.59 1.63
C ARG A 36 -9.52 13.06 3.07
N GLY A 37 -8.26 13.33 3.43
CA GLY A 37 -7.87 13.71 4.80
C GLY A 37 -7.52 12.52 5.68
N TRP A 38 -7.80 11.28 5.24
CA TRP A 38 -7.43 10.06 5.92
C TRP A 38 -6.31 9.32 5.18
N THR A 39 -5.61 8.47 5.91
CA THR A 39 -4.56 7.60 5.39
C THR A 39 -4.96 6.15 5.60
N THR A 40 -4.77 5.31 4.60
CA THR A 40 -4.82 3.86 4.75
C THR A 40 -3.54 3.40 5.43
N VAL A 41 -3.68 2.70 6.55
CA VAL A 41 -2.55 2.11 7.28
C VAL A 41 -2.68 0.59 7.24
N LEU A 42 -1.61 -0.09 6.82
CA LEU A 42 -1.51 -1.55 6.82
C LEU A 42 -0.41 -1.93 7.81
N VAL A 43 -0.80 -2.58 8.91
CA VAL A 43 0.10 -3.11 9.94
C VAL A 43 0.40 -4.56 9.62
N ARG A 44 1.68 -4.98 9.70
CA ARG A 44 2.13 -6.31 9.22
C ARG A 44 2.86 -7.15 10.27
N SER A 45 3.71 -6.51 11.07
CA SER A 45 4.54 -7.20 12.06
C SER A 45 4.05 -6.92 13.47
N GLU A 46 4.50 -7.75 14.42
CA GLU A 46 4.23 -7.57 15.86
C GLU A 46 4.71 -6.20 16.35
N ILE A 47 5.92 -5.79 15.94
CA ILE A 47 6.47 -4.46 16.27
C ILE A 47 5.58 -3.34 15.70
N GLY A 48 5.10 -3.49 14.46
CA GLY A 48 4.20 -2.53 13.85
C GLY A 48 2.85 -2.41 14.58
N GLU A 49 2.33 -3.53 15.06
CA GLU A 49 1.09 -3.59 15.84
C GLU A 49 1.23 -2.91 17.20
N GLU A 50 2.31 -3.21 17.93
CA GLU A 50 2.63 -2.55 19.20
C GLU A 50 2.72 -1.02 19.05
N ILE A 51 3.45 -0.55 18.03
CA ILE A 51 3.62 0.89 17.77
C ILE A 51 2.28 1.55 17.39
N PHE A 52 1.51 0.93 16.50
CA PHE A 52 0.24 1.49 16.04
C PHE A 52 -0.79 1.58 17.18
N ASN A 53 -0.91 0.51 17.96
CA ASN A 53 -1.84 0.46 19.09
C ASN A 53 -1.44 1.45 20.18
N SER A 54 -0.15 1.55 20.54
CA SER A 54 0.33 2.55 21.51
C SER A 54 -0.03 3.97 21.06
N ALA A 55 0.16 4.30 19.77
CA ALA A 55 -0.18 5.62 19.26
C ALA A 55 -1.70 5.91 19.29
N ALA A 56 -2.53 4.89 19.07
CA ALA A 56 -3.98 5.00 19.15
C ALA A 56 -4.45 5.15 20.62
N ASP A 57 -3.89 4.35 21.53
CA ASP A 57 -4.21 4.37 22.96
C ASP A 57 -3.79 5.70 23.61
N ASP A 58 -2.65 6.27 23.19
CA ASP A 58 -2.18 7.60 23.62
C ASP A 58 -2.99 8.76 22.99
N GLY A 59 -3.94 8.46 22.10
CA GLY A 59 -4.78 9.46 21.43
C GLY A 59 -4.05 10.33 20.41
N VAL A 60 -2.85 9.92 19.97
CA VAL A 60 -2.06 10.63 18.96
C VAL A 60 -2.65 10.44 17.57
N ILE A 61 -3.30 9.30 17.33
CA ILE A 61 -4.00 8.99 16.08
C ILE A 61 -5.43 8.53 16.36
N GLU A 62 -6.34 8.89 15.47
CA GLU A 62 -7.65 8.26 15.36
C GLU A 62 -7.62 7.19 14.27
N SER A 63 -8.32 6.08 14.48
CA SER A 63 -8.39 5.00 13.51
C SER A 63 -9.79 4.40 13.42
N THR A 64 -10.08 3.81 12.26
CA THR A 64 -11.32 3.07 12.00
C THR A 64 -10.96 1.89 11.10
N PRO A 65 -11.58 0.71 11.29
CA PRO A 65 -11.30 -0.45 10.45
C PRO A 65 -11.50 -0.14 8.96
N LEU A 66 -10.49 -0.47 8.14
CA LEU A 66 -10.55 -0.22 6.69
C LEU A 66 -11.69 -0.98 5.99
N SER A 67 -12.21 -2.04 6.62
CA SER A 67 -13.40 -2.79 6.18
C SER A 67 -14.68 -1.95 6.18
N GLU A 68 -14.74 -0.89 6.99
CA GLU A 68 -15.91 -0.01 7.13
C GLU A 68 -15.85 1.19 6.19
N VAL A 69 -14.71 1.40 5.51
CA VAL A 69 -14.49 2.54 4.61
C VAL A 69 -14.60 2.10 3.16
N LYS A 70 -15.24 2.93 2.32
CA LYS A 70 -15.26 2.77 0.86
C LYS A 70 -14.28 3.78 0.23
N PRO A 71 -13.48 3.40 -0.77
CA PRO A 71 -13.47 2.09 -1.44
C PRO A 71 -12.71 0.99 -0.67
N GLY A 72 -11.99 1.34 0.40
CA GLY A 72 -11.45 0.39 1.37
C GLY A 72 -10.36 -0.53 0.82
N LEU A 73 -10.20 -1.67 1.48
CA LEU A 73 -9.16 -2.66 1.19
C LEU A 73 -9.25 -3.21 -0.25
N GLU A 74 -10.47 -3.33 -0.81
CA GLU A 74 -10.69 -3.86 -2.15
C GLU A 74 -9.89 -3.08 -3.22
N MET A 75 -9.89 -1.74 -3.12
CA MET A 75 -9.15 -0.90 -4.05
C MET A 75 -7.64 -1.04 -3.89
N VAL A 76 -7.15 -1.17 -2.65
CA VAL A 76 -5.72 -1.37 -2.36
C VAL A 76 -5.25 -2.71 -2.97
N VAL A 77 -6.02 -3.78 -2.75
CA VAL A 77 -5.74 -5.10 -3.32
C VAL A 77 -5.77 -5.03 -4.84
N LYS A 78 -6.77 -4.40 -5.44
CA LYS A 78 -6.87 -4.25 -6.90
C LYS A 78 -5.63 -3.59 -7.51
N LEU A 79 -5.16 -2.48 -6.95
CA LEU A 79 -3.97 -1.79 -7.45
C LEU A 79 -2.68 -2.58 -7.20
N SER A 80 -2.56 -3.26 -6.05
CA SER A 80 -1.45 -4.17 -5.78
C SER A 80 -1.37 -5.29 -6.83
N GLN A 81 -2.49 -5.94 -7.14
CA GLN A 81 -2.54 -6.98 -8.16
C GLN A 81 -2.20 -6.46 -9.57
N ILE A 82 -2.61 -5.25 -9.93
CA ILE A 82 -2.22 -4.62 -11.20
C ILE A 82 -0.70 -4.41 -11.25
N LYS A 83 -0.09 -3.92 -10.16
CA LYS A 83 1.37 -3.69 -10.11
C LYS A 83 2.16 -5.01 -10.14
N LYS A 84 1.67 -6.07 -9.49
CA LYS A 84 2.27 -7.42 -9.51
C LYS A 84 2.32 -8.07 -10.89
N ARG A 85 1.47 -7.65 -11.83
CA ARG A 85 1.47 -8.15 -13.22
C ARG A 85 2.57 -7.56 -14.08
N ARG A 86 3.30 -6.54 -13.61
CA ARG A 86 4.44 -5.96 -14.34
C ARG A 86 5.50 -7.02 -14.60
N GLU A 87 6.09 -6.99 -15.79
CA GLU A 87 7.21 -7.84 -16.12
C GLU A 87 8.40 -7.50 -15.20
N ALA A 88 8.99 -8.51 -14.54
CA ALA A 88 10.14 -8.36 -13.67
C ALA A 88 11.13 -9.51 -13.92
N PRO A 89 12.06 -9.36 -14.88
CA PRO A 89 12.88 -10.47 -15.39
C PRO A 89 13.83 -11.07 -14.33
N TYR A 90 14.10 -10.34 -13.26
CA TYR A 90 14.93 -10.77 -12.14
C TYR A 90 14.17 -11.58 -11.07
N ILE A 91 12.83 -11.60 -11.09
CA ILE A 91 12.05 -12.42 -10.18
C ILE A 91 12.01 -13.83 -10.74
N ARG A 92 12.75 -14.74 -10.10
CA ARG A 92 12.65 -16.17 -10.38
C ARG A 92 11.30 -16.65 -9.88
N ARG A 93 10.32 -16.77 -10.78
CA ARG A 93 9.11 -17.53 -10.49
C ARG A 93 9.56 -18.97 -10.36
N GLY A 94 9.49 -19.52 -9.14
CA GLY A 94 9.78 -20.93 -8.92
C GLY A 94 8.98 -21.75 -9.92
N THR A 95 9.68 -22.57 -10.71
CA THR A 95 9.04 -23.68 -11.41
C THR A 95 8.41 -24.55 -10.33
N ALA A 96 7.09 -24.53 -10.25
CA ALA A 96 6.36 -25.63 -9.66
C ALA A 96 6.64 -26.89 -10.48
#